data_AF-A0A0K3AUU0-F1
#
_entry.id   AF-A0A0K3AUU0-F1
#
_cell.length_a   1.000
_cell.length_b   1.000
_cell.length_c   1.000
_cell.angle_alpha   90.00
_cell.angle_beta   90.00
_cell.angle_gamma   90.00
#
_symmetry.space_group_name_H-M   'P 1'
#
loop_
_entity.id
_entity.type
_entity.pdbx_description
1 polymer ?
#
loop_
_entity_poly.entity_id
_entity_poly.type
_entity_poly.pdbx_seq_one_letter_code
_entity_poly.pdbx_strand_id
1 'polypeptide(L)'
;MPRCSLKVTFIYTTCFIFTFLIFSEHNQKLSKDYWVEQPDIPEETRKNYSIQTEMYEDQYCVGYNFLEGTGDFREDGLEPITLASHATSDMMLTLEKMTSMWDGPISVGIFIDFHSSQALEYLAEVHRCDEEFRKKMTIHFAIRQSAFQQTCPKIQIPASDRTCWKFRADQSYLRSHLSGPFQLYPSNLMRNLARQGAKSDIHFIMDADMIVSEGFARKLKKVANEMIDGKSKKVLAIRRFESVNGTYLPRTHFELKQSMAYSKTFEFHHRFFPQGHHIEHLEQWFEVSKQSTSVSTMEIPFAGYEWEVQVILHRNDPYNAAYFPSRIKVMHSLIYALCRAGYTFHVPSHVFDVHEGIKHTNTIYSKATIAHQEAYAMDIAGARYVREMDEKYPDTLDKCGRFKMY
;
A
#
# COMPACT_ATOMS: atom_id res chain seq x y z
N MET A 1 -45.34 52.13 -32.61
CA MET A 1 -44.56 51.27 -31.69
C MET A 1 -45.00 49.84 -31.90
N PRO A 2 -44.11 48.91 -32.29
CA PRO A 2 -44.51 47.70 -32.99
C PRO A 2 -45.13 46.67 -32.05
N ARG A 3 -46.45 46.50 -32.18
CA ARG A 3 -47.21 45.34 -31.71
C ARG A 3 -46.82 44.11 -32.53
N CYS A 4 -45.74 43.42 -32.18
CA CYS A 4 -45.58 42.00 -32.57
C CYS A 4 -44.46 41.29 -31.79
N SER A 5 -44.32 41.51 -30.48
CA SER A 5 -43.36 40.74 -29.67
C SER A 5 -43.91 39.38 -29.23
N LEU A 6 -45.22 39.25 -28.99
CA LEU A 6 -45.79 38.03 -28.39
C LEU A 6 -45.74 36.78 -29.28
N LYS A 7 -45.88 36.91 -30.62
CA LYS A 7 -45.79 35.74 -31.51
C LYS A 7 -44.38 35.19 -31.61
N VAL A 8 -43.38 36.05 -31.54
CA VAL A 8 -41.97 35.66 -31.63
C VAL A 8 -41.53 34.97 -30.33
N THR A 9 -41.95 35.48 -29.17
CA THR A 9 -41.65 34.84 -27.88
C THR A 9 -42.22 33.42 -27.82
N PHE A 10 -43.46 33.20 -28.27
CA PHE A 10 -44.10 31.88 -28.21
C PHE A 10 -43.42 30.82 -29.08
N ILE A 11 -42.91 31.21 -30.26
CA ILE A 11 -42.16 30.30 -31.14
C ILE A 11 -40.80 29.94 -30.53
N TYR A 12 -40.13 30.88 -29.87
CA TYR A 12 -38.86 30.58 -29.21
C TYR A 12 -39.03 29.67 -27.99
N THR A 13 -40.07 29.86 -27.16
CA THR A 13 -40.31 28.97 -26.02
C THR A 13 -40.67 27.55 -26.45
N THR A 14 -41.49 27.38 -27.49
CA THR A 14 -41.84 26.04 -27.98
C THR A 14 -40.64 25.34 -28.62
N CYS A 15 -39.81 26.06 -29.39
CA CYS A 15 -38.56 25.50 -29.92
C CYS A 15 -37.59 25.07 -28.80
N PHE A 16 -37.45 25.89 -27.75
CA PHE A 16 -36.53 25.58 -26.64
C PHE A 16 -36.98 24.36 -25.82
N ILE A 17 -38.30 24.21 -25.60
CA ILE A 17 -38.86 23.04 -24.91
C ILE A 17 -38.69 21.79 -25.78
N PHE A 18 -38.91 21.88 -27.09
CA PHE A 18 -38.72 20.74 -28.00
C PHE A 18 -37.27 20.31 -28.10
N THR A 19 -36.32 21.25 -28.19
CA THR A 19 -34.88 20.90 -28.18
C THR A 19 -34.46 20.34 -26.83
N PHE A 20 -34.96 20.86 -25.70
CA PHE A 20 -34.65 20.28 -24.39
C PHE A 20 -35.22 18.87 -24.23
N LEU A 21 -36.44 18.61 -24.71
CA LEU A 21 -37.05 17.27 -24.65
C LEU A 21 -36.32 16.30 -25.57
N ILE A 22 -35.96 16.72 -26.79
CA ILE A 22 -35.16 15.88 -27.71
C ILE A 22 -33.77 15.64 -27.11
N PHE A 23 -33.08 16.65 -26.58
CA PHE A 23 -31.77 16.45 -25.94
C PHE A 23 -31.86 15.62 -24.66
N SER A 24 -32.93 15.76 -23.87
CA SER A 24 -33.14 14.96 -22.66
C SER A 24 -33.45 13.50 -22.99
N GLU A 25 -34.32 13.24 -23.97
CA GLU A 25 -34.61 11.88 -24.44
C GLU A 25 -33.41 11.27 -25.17
N HIS A 26 -32.62 12.05 -25.91
CA HIS A 26 -31.45 11.54 -26.62
C HIS A 26 -30.29 11.28 -25.65
N ASN A 27 -30.07 12.11 -24.63
CA ASN A 27 -29.09 11.85 -23.57
C ASN A 27 -29.49 10.68 -22.66
N GLN A 28 -30.80 10.47 -22.42
CA GLN A 28 -31.28 9.26 -21.72
C GLN A 28 -31.18 8.00 -22.58
N LYS A 29 -31.32 8.10 -23.91
CA LYS A 29 -31.17 6.95 -24.82
C LYS A 29 -29.71 6.62 -25.17
N LEU A 30 -28.80 7.59 -25.21
CA LEU A 30 -27.39 7.35 -25.58
C LEU A 30 -26.45 6.98 -24.43
N SER A 31 -26.87 7.04 -23.16
CA SER A 31 -26.04 6.59 -22.02
C SER A 31 -26.47 5.24 -21.44
N LYS A 32 -27.32 4.47 -22.15
CA LYS A 32 -27.31 3.02 -21.97
C LYS A 32 -26.04 2.50 -22.63
N ASP A 33 -24.93 2.69 -21.93
CA ASP A 33 -23.72 1.91 -22.14
C ASP A 33 -24.17 0.46 -22.25
N TYR A 34 -23.99 -0.10 -23.44
CA TYR A 34 -24.13 -1.53 -23.69
C TYR A 34 -23.00 -2.21 -22.91
N TRP A 35 -23.21 -2.43 -21.61
CA TRP A 35 -22.39 -3.35 -20.84
C TRP A 35 -22.73 -4.74 -21.35
N VAL A 36 -21.88 -5.27 -22.23
CA VAL A 36 -21.91 -6.68 -22.61
C VAL A 36 -21.86 -7.49 -21.33
N GLU A 37 -22.88 -8.28 -21.08
CA GLU A 37 -22.95 -9.23 -19.98
C GLU A 37 -21.73 -10.15 -20.10
N GLN A 38 -20.74 -10.01 -19.21
CA GLN A 38 -19.63 -10.96 -19.17
C GLN A 38 -20.18 -12.27 -18.62
N PRO A 39 -19.80 -13.43 -19.21
CA PRO A 39 -20.26 -14.71 -18.71
C PRO A 39 -19.96 -14.82 -17.21
N ASP A 40 -20.97 -15.21 -16.44
CA ASP A 40 -20.83 -15.39 -15.00
C ASP A 40 -19.62 -16.29 -14.71
N ILE A 41 -18.74 -15.81 -13.83
CA ILE A 41 -17.66 -16.63 -13.25
C ILE A 41 -18.34 -17.87 -12.65
N PRO A 42 -17.85 -19.10 -12.89
CA PRO A 42 -18.50 -20.31 -12.43
C PRO A 42 -18.87 -20.25 -10.94
N GLU A 43 -20.04 -20.80 -10.59
CA GLU A 43 -20.51 -20.94 -9.21
C GLU A 43 -19.50 -21.65 -8.30
N GLU A 44 -18.58 -22.42 -8.88
CA GLU A 44 -17.45 -23.09 -8.20
C GLU A 44 -16.56 -22.15 -7.37
N THR A 45 -16.63 -20.83 -7.61
CA THR A 45 -15.88 -19.84 -6.82
C THR A 45 -16.58 -19.40 -5.53
N ARG A 46 -17.88 -19.73 -5.35
CA ARG A 46 -18.61 -19.44 -4.11
C ARG A 46 -18.15 -20.40 -3.02
N LYS A 47 -17.59 -19.86 -1.94
CA LYS A 47 -17.17 -20.65 -0.78
C LYS A 47 -17.42 -19.91 0.52
N ASN A 48 -17.68 -20.68 1.57
CA ASN A 48 -17.66 -20.18 2.94
C ASN A 48 -16.21 -20.05 3.40
N TYR A 49 -15.88 -18.98 4.11
CA TYR A 49 -14.59 -18.85 4.78
C TYR A 49 -14.75 -19.16 6.26
N SER A 50 -13.81 -19.94 6.80
CA SER A 50 -13.73 -20.25 8.21
C SER A 50 -12.28 -20.10 8.65
N ILE A 51 -11.96 -18.94 9.21
CA ILE A 51 -10.58 -18.54 9.53
C ILE A 51 -10.38 -18.72 11.03
N GLN A 52 -9.46 -19.61 11.37
CA GLN A 52 -8.97 -19.69 12.74
C GLN A 52 -8.10 -18.45 13.01
N THR A 53 -8.40 -17.72 14.09
CA THR A 53 -7.55 -16.61 14.51
C THR A 53 -6.73 -16.97 15.73
N GLU A 54 -5.53 -16.42 15.80
CA GLU A 54 -4.54 -16.69 16.84
C GLU A 54 -4.26 -15.42 17.64
N MET A 55 -4.01 -15.60 18.94
CA MET A 55 -3.69 -14.51 19.85
C MET A 55 -2.31 -13.94 19.55
N TYR A 56 -2.21 -12.63 19.44
CA TYR A 56 -0.95 -11.90 19.30
C TYR A 56 -0.81 -10.87 20.43
N GLU A 57 0.24 -11.06 21.24
CA GLU A 57 0.62 -10.21 22.39
C GLU A 57 -0.57 -9.85 23.32
N ASP A 58 -1.52 -10.76 23.51
CA ASP A 58 -2.74 -10.57 24.33
C ASP A 58 -3.55 -9.30 23.97
N GLN A 59 -3.43 -8.85 22.72
CA GLN A 59 -4.07 -7.60 22.24
C GLN A 59 -4.84 -7.77 20.94
N TYR A 60 -4.38 -8.67 20.06
CA TYR A 60 -4.92 -8.84 18.72
C TYR A 60 -5.22 -10.30 18.42
N CYS A 61 -6.22 -10.53 17.57
CA CYS A 61 -6.51 -11.82 16.98
C CYS A 61 -6.16 -11.75 15.49
N VAL A 62 -5.20 -12.57 15.08
CA VAL A 62 -4.63 -12.56 13.73
C VAL A 62 -5.18 -13.72 12.92
N GLY A 63 -5.63 -13.45 11.70
CA GLY A 63 -6.00 -14.46 10.71
C GLY A 63 -5.09 -14.37 9.48
N TYR A 64 -4.35 -15.44 9.20
CA TYR A 64 -3.56 -15.55 7.97
C TYR A 64 -4.38 -16.21 6.84
N ASN A 65 -4.01 -15.92 5.58
CA ASN A 65 -4.54 -16.58 4.40
C ASN A 65 -6.07 -16.55 4.34
N PHE A 66 -6.67 -15.43 4.77
CA PHE A 66 -8.11 -15.23 4.62
C PHE A 66 -8.49 -15.33 3.15
N LEU A 67 -7.76 -14.57 2.31
CA LEU A 67 -7.80 -14.69 0.87
C LEU A 67 -6.40 -15.02 0.41
N GLU A 68 -6.30 -15.95 -0.53
CA GLU A 68 -5.01 -16.40 -1.05
C GLU A 68 -4.88 -16.06 -2.53
N GLY A 69 -3.76 -15.44 -2.90
CA GLY A 69 -3.39 -15.23 -4.29
C GLY A 69 -3.18 -16.57 -4.99
N THR A 70 -3.73 -16.72 -6.20
CA THR A 70 -3.63 -17.98 -6.98
C THR A 70 -2.47 -18.02 -7.95
N GLY A 71 -1.83 -16.89 -8.26
CA GLY A 71 -0.69 -16.83 -9.18
C GLY A 71 0.62 -17.30 -8.53
N ASP A 72 1.42 -18.05 -9.27
CA ASP A 72 2.74 -18.54 -8.82
C ASP A 72 3.85 -17.52 -9.07
N PHE A 73 3.82 -16.82 -10.21
CA PHE A 73 4.81 -15.80 -10.60
C PHE A 73 6.26 -16.32 -10.66
N ARG A 74 6.44 -17.63 -10.88
CA ARG A 74 7.73 -18.35 -10.96
C ARG A 74 7.99 -18.98 -12.33
N GLU A 75 7.35 -18.48 -13.39
CA GLU A 75 7.44 -19.06 -14.74
C GLU A 75 8.88 -19.05 -15.31
N ASP A 76 9.72 -18.15 -14.83
CA ASP A 76 11.14 -18.00 -15.16
C ASP A 76 12.09 -18.75 -14.21
N GLY A 77 11.56 -19.50 -13.24
CA GLY A 77 12.33 -20.21 -12.21
C GLY A 77 12.94 -19.31 -11.12
N LEU A 78 12.61 -18.02 -11.11
CA LEU A 78 13.08 -17.05 -10.11
C LEU A 78 12.02 -16.76 -9.05
N GLU A 79 12.45 -16.47 -7.84
CA GLU A 79 11.57 -16.10 -6.74
C GLU A 79 10.93 -14.72 -6.99
N PRO A 80 9.60 -14.57 -6.91
CA PRO A 80 8.95 -13.29 -7.16
C PRO A 80 9.11 -12.34 -5.99
N ILE A 81 9.11 -11.04 -6.31
CA ILE A 81 9.06 -9.98 -5.30
C ILE A 81 7.60 -9.80 -4.90
N THR A 82 7.24 -10.14 -3.67
CA THR A 82 5.92 -9.83 -3.12
C THR A 82 5.89 -8.37 -2.70
N LEU A 83 4.87 -7.63 -3.13
CA LEU A 83 4.54 -6.33 -2.54
C LEU A 83 3.88 -6.57 -1.18
N ALA A 84 4.64 -6.35 -0.10
CA ALA A 84 4.16 -6.47 1.26
C ALA A 84 3.66 -5.10 1.74
N SER A 85 2.34 -4.94 1.78
CA SER A 85 1.70 -3.68 2.16
C SER A 85 0.72 -3.87 3.31
N HIS A 86 0.13 -2.77 3.76
CA HIS A 86 -0.80 -2.78 4.87
C HIS A 86 -1.89 -1.74 4.66
N ALA A 87 -3.09 -2.05 5.15
CA ALA A 87 -4.26 -1.21 4.95
C ALA A 87 -5.23 -1.26 6.12
N THR A 88 -6.22 -0.39 6.04
CA THR A 88 -7.45 -0.36 6.83
C THR A 88 -8.64 -0.45 5.87
N SER A 89 -9.85 -0.66 6.41
CA SER A 89 -11.09 -0.83 5.62
C SER A 89 -11.48 0.37 4.75
N ASP A 90 -10.96 1.56 5.01
CA ASP A 90 -11.15 2.77 4.18
C ASP A 90 -10.24 2.79 2.93
N MET A 91 -9.24 1.92 2.86
CA MET A 91 -8.28 1.86 1.73
C MET A 91 -8.68 0.83 0.65
N MET A 92 -9.92 0.32 0.63
CA MET A 92 -10.31 -0.73 -0.33
C MET A 92 -10.09 -0.33 -1.79
N LEU A 93 -10.42 0.92 -2.17
CA LEU A 93 -10.19 1.40 -3.54
C LEU A 93 -8.70 1.37 -3.90
N THR A 94 -7.84 1.69 -2.93
CA THR A 94 -6.39 1.66 -3.10
C THR A 94 -5.92 0.22 -3.33
N LEU A 95 -6.37 -0.73 -2.51
CA LEU A 95 -6.05 -2.15 -2.67
C LEU A 95 -6.50 -2.72 -4.03
N GLU A 96 -7.69 -2.35 -4.50
CA GLU A 96 -8.19 -2.74 -5.82
C GLU A 96 -7.27 -2.22 -6.94
N LYS A 97 -6.78 -0.99 -6.83
CA LYS A 97 -5.88 -0.39 -7.83
C LYS A 97 -4.47 -1.01 -7.83
N MET A 98 -3.99 -1.50 -6.69
CA MET A 98 -2.64 -2.08 -6.56
C MET A 98 -2.39 -3.23 -7.55
N THR A 99 -3.42 -4.02 -7.88
CA THR A 99 -3.32 -5.15 -8.83
C THR A 99 -2.88 -4.70 -10.23
N SER A 100 -3.31 -3.51 -10.67
CA SER A 100 -2.92 -2.93 -11.96
C SER A 100 -1.51 -2.34 -11.95
N MET A 101 -1.01 -1.96 -10.77
CA MET A 101 0.26 -1.25 -10.62
C MET A 101 1.44 -2.20 -10.39
N TRP A 102 1.21 -3.30 -9.68
CA TRP A 102 2.23 -4.28 -9.33
C TRP A 102 2.17 -5.50 -10.25
N ASP A 103 3.35 -5.91 -10.73
CA ASP A 103 3.55 -6.99 -11.68
C ASP A 103 4.03 -8.30 -11.03
N GLY A 104 3.78 -8.47 -9.73
CA GLY A 104 4.05 -9.68 -8.97
C GLY A 104 2.93 -10.02 -7.97
N PRO A 105 3.19 -10.94 -7.01
CA PRO A 105 2.27 -11.23 -5.92
C PRO A 105 2.18 -10.04 -4.95
N ILE A 106 1.04 -9.89 -4.30
CA ILE A 106 0.75 -8.85 -3.31
C ILE A 106 0.29 -9.55 -2.02
N SER A 107 0.85 -9.14 -0.89
CA SER A 107 0.43 -9.58 0.43
C SER A 107 0.07 -8.38 1.28
N VAL A 108 -1.10 -8.39 1.90
CA VAL A 108 -1.62 -7.25 2.66
C VAL A 108 -2.06 -7.67 4.05
N GLY A 109 -1.57 -6.96 5.06
CA GLY A 109 -2.13 -6.98 6.41
C GLY A 109 -3.21 -5.92 6.57
N ILE A 110 -4.44 -6.34 6.87
CA ILE A 110 -5.58 -5.43 7.05
C ILE A 110 -5.97 -5.36 8.53
N PHE A 111 -5.99 -4.16 9.08
CA PHE A 111 -6.54 -3.94 10.40
C PHE A 111 -8.02 -3.66 10.33
N ILE A 112 -8.78 -4.39 11.15
CA ILE A 112 -10.22 -4.20 11.31
C ILE A 112 -10.59 -4.16 12.80
N ASP A 113 -11.70 -3.52 13.12
CA ASP A 113 -12.38 -3.63 14.40
C ASP A 113 -13.82 -4.12 14.20
N PHE A 114 -14.62 -4.06 15.26
CA PHE A 114 -16.03 -4.45 15.22
C PHE A 114 -16.86 -3.64 14.20
N HIS A 115 -16.55 -2.35 14.01
CA HIS A 115 -17.29 -1.48 13.10
C HIS A 115 -16.89 -1.66 11.65
N SER A 116 -15.68 -2.18 11.40
CA SER A 116 -15.14 -2.36 10.06
C SER A 116 -15.10 -3.82 9.59
N SER A 117 -15.75 -4.75 10.30
CA SER A 117 -15.66 -6.20 10.01
C SER A 117 -16.28 -6.57 8.66
N GLN A 118 -17.26 -5.80 8.16
CA GLN A 118 -17.86 -6.00 6.83
C GLN A 118 -16.84 -5.85 5.69
N ALA A 119 -15.67 -5.25 5.95
CA ALA A 119 -14.60 -5.17 4.96
C ALA A 119 -14.12 -6.57 4.53
N LEU A 120 -14.18 -7.59 5.40
CA LEU A 120 -13.80 -8.95 5.02
C LEU A 120 -14.79 -9.55 4.02
N GLU A 121 -16.10 -9.38 4.24
CA GLU A 121 -17.14 -9.79 3.28
C GLU A 121 -16.95 -9.11 1.92
N TYR A 122 -16.70 -7.79 1.93
CA TYR A 122 -16.42 -7.05 0.71
C TYR A 122 -15.19 -7.58 -0.03
N LEU A 123 -14.09 -7.83 0.68
CA LEU A 123 -12.86 -8.36 0.07
C LEU A 123 -13.04 -9.77 -0.48
N ALA A 124 -13.84 -10.61 0.17
CA ALA A 124 -14.19 -11.93 -0.36
C ALA A 124 -14.93 -11.81 -1.70
N GLU A 125 -15.83 -10.83 -1.84
CA GLU A 125 -16.51 -10.55 -3.10
C GLU A 125 -15.58 -10.01 -4.17
N VAL A 126 -14.66 -9.09 -3.83
CA VAL A 126 -13.64 -8.61 -4.78
C VAL A 126 -12.78 -9.78 -5.27
N HIS A 127 -12.26 -10.62 -4.37
CA HIS A 127 -11.45 -11.79 -4.73
C HIS A 127 -12.21 -12.82 -5.57
N ARG A 128 -13.51 -12.99 -5.32
CA ARG A 128 -14.35 -13.88 -6.14
C ARG A 128 -14.62 -13.29 -7.54
N CYS A 129 -14.85 -11.99 -7.63
CA CYS A 129 -15.35 -11.35 -8.85
C CYS A 129 -14.30 -10.57 -9.67
N ASP A 130 -13.06 -10.55 -9.21
CA ASP A 130 -11.92 -9.94 -9.89
C ASP A 130 -10.79 -10.95 -10.06
N GLU A 131 -10.56 -11.39 -11.29
CA GLU A 131 -9.55 -12.40 -11.59
C GLU A 131 -8.13 -11.90 -11.31
N GLU A 132 -7.81 -10.65 -11.64
CA GLU A 132 -6.49 -10.09 -11.38
C GLU A 132 -6.25 -9.90 -9.88
N PHE A 133 -7.26 -9.47 -9.14
CA PHE A 133 -7.21 -9.44 -7.68
C PHE A 133 -7.01 -10.84 -7.11
N ARG A 134 -7.78 -11.83 -7.55
CA ARG A 134 -7.63 -13.22 -7.11
C ARG A 134 -6.25 -13.79 -7.39
N LYS A 135 -5.69 -13.46 -8.56
CA LYS A 135 -4.37 -13.93 -8.99
C LYS A 135 -3.26 -13.37 -8.12
N LYS A 136 -3.33 -12.07 -7.78
CA LYS A 136 -2.23 -11.35 -7.13
C LYS A 136 -2.35 -11.23 -5.62
N MET A 137 -3.57 -11.09 -5.09
CA MET A 137 -3.80 -10.58 -3.73
C MET A 137 -3.94 -11.70 -2.69
N THR A 138 -3.06 -11.69 -1.69
CA THR A 138 -3.18 -12.47 -0.46
C THR A 138 -3.50 -11.53 0.70
N ILE A 139 -4.56 -11.83 1.46
CA ILE A 139 -5.04 -10.99 2.56
C ILE A 139 -4.89 -11.73 3.89
N HIS A 140 -4.28 -11.03 4.85
CA HIS A 140 -4.21 -11.37 6.27
C HIS A 140 -4.89 -10.25 7.04
N PHE A 141 -5.42 -10.53 8.22
CA PHE A 141 -6.05 -9.49 9.03
C PHE A 141 -5.71 -9.61 10.51
N ALA A 142 -5.84 -8.49 11.22
CA ALA A 142 -5.88 -8.49 12.67
C ALA A 142 -7.12 -7.75 13.17
N ILE A 143 -7.74 -8.31 14.20
CA ILE A 143 -8.84 -7.71 14.96
C ILE A 143 -8.30 -7.37 16.35
N ARG A 144 -8.52 -6.15 16.82
CA ARG A 144 -8.20 -5.82 18.21
C ARG A 144 -9.20 -6.49 19.14
N GLN A 145 -8.71 -7.09 20.21
CA GLN A 145 -9.58 -7.68 21.22
C GLN A 145 -10.37 -6.62 21.99
N SER A 146 -11.59 -6.96 22.36
CA SER A 146 -12.32 -6.20 23.37
C SER A 146 -11.72 -6.43 24.76
N ALA A 147 -11.87 -5.47 25.68
CA ALA A 147 -11.19 -5.48 26.97
C ALA A 147 -11.47 -6.71 27.86
N PHE A 148 -12.55 -7.45 27.62
CA PHE A 148 -12.96 -8.62 28.40
C PHE A 148 -12.87 -9.94 27.62
N GLN A 149 -12.37 -9.89 26.38
CA GLN A 149 -12.24 -11.07 25.54
C GLN A 149 -10.94 -11.80 25.85
N GLN A 150 -11.06 -13.05 26.29
CA GLN A 150 -9.90 -13.88 26.67
C GLN A 150 -9.44 -14.82 25.55
N THR A 151 -10.26 -15.02 24.52
CA THR A 151 -9.99 -15.97 23.43
C THR A 151 -10.22 -15.32 22.08
N CYS A 152 -9.48 -15.77 21.08
CA CYS A 152 -9.67 -15.32 19.71
C CYS A 152 -10.84 -16.05 19.02
N PRO A 153 -11.72 -15.33 18.32
CA PRO A 153 -12.91 -15.91 17.72
C PRO A 153 -12.53 -16.61 16.41
N LYS A 154 -13.25 -17.67 16.08
CA LYS A 154 -13.23 -18.18 14.71
C LYS A 154 -14.05 -17.24 13.83
N ILE A 155 -13.44 -16.64 12.81
CA ILE A 155 -14.15 -15.74 11.89
C ILE A 155 -14.81 -16.58 10.81
N GLN A 156 -16.10 -16.38 10.59
CA GLN A 156 -16.88 -17.07 9.58
C GLN A 156 -17.49 -16.04 8.63
N ILE A 157 -17.29 -16.26 7.33
CA ILE A 157 -17.87 -15.41 6.28
C ILE A 157 -18.66 -16.34 5.36
N PRO A 158 -19.98 -16.18 5.28
CA PRO A 158 -20.81 -17.02 4.44
C PRO A 158 -20.50 -16.79 2.96
N ALA A 159 -20.76 -17.81 2.14
CA ALA A 159 -20.74 -17.67 0.70
C ALA A 159 -21.80 -16.65 0.25
N SER A 160 -21.41 -15.70 -0.59
CA SER A 160 -22.33 -14.72 -1.17
C SER A 160 -23.18 -15.36 -2.27
N ASP A 161 -24.48 -15.08 -2.25
CA ASP A 161 -25.44 -15.42 -3.30
C ASP A 161 -25.40 -14.42 -4.48
N ARG A 162 -24.81 -13.24 -4.26
CA ARG A 162 -24.71 -12.17 -5.25
C ARG A 162 -23.93 -12.60 -6.49
N THR A 163 -24.46 -12.32 -7.68
CA THR A 163 -23.70 -12.55 -8.94
C THR A 163 -22.55 -11.55 -9.05
N CYS A 164 -21.50 -11.91 -9.79
CA CYS A 164 -20.38 -10.99 -9.99
C CYS A 164 -20.77 -9.76 -10.78
N TRP A 165 -21.68 -9.91 -11.75
CA TRP A 165 -22.29 -8.77 -12.43
C TRP A 165 -22.93 -7.78 -11.44
N LYS A 166 -23.77 -8.30 -10.51
CA LYS A 166 -24.44 -7.46 -9.51
C LYS A 166 -23.45 -6.82 -8.53
N PHE A 167 -22.44 -7.57 -8.09
CA PHE A 167 -21.38 -7.04 -7.25
C PHE A 167 -20.67 -5.86 -7.92
N ARG A 168 -20.25 -6.01 -9.17
CA ARG A 168 -19.55 -4.94 -9.92
C ARG A 168 -20.42 -3.71 -10.12
N ALA A 169 -21.70 -3.90 -10.45
CA ALA A 169 -22.65 -2.79 -10.59
C ALA A 169 -22.81 -1.99 -9.28
N ASP A 170 -22.79 -2.67 -8.13
CA ASP A 170 -22.97 -2.04 -6.81
C ASP A 170 -21.63 -1.70 -6.11
N GLN A 171 -20.48 -2.00 -6.71
CA GLN A 171 -19.20 -2.05 -6.00
C GLN A 171 -18.85 -0.71 -5.33
N SER A 172 -19.06 0.41 -6.03
CA SER A 172 -18.82 1.75 -5.49
C SER A 172 -19.72 2.06 -4.28
N TYR A 173 -20.99 1.65 -4.35
CA TYR A 173 -21.94 1.82 -3.26
C TYR A 173 -21.57 0.95 -2.06
N LEU A 174 -21.23 -0.33 -2.26
CA LEU A 174 -20.84 -1.22 -1.16
C LEU A 174 -19.60 -0.69 -0.44
N ARG A 175 -18.60 -0.26 -1.21
CA ARG A 175 -17.37 0.32 -0.67
C ARG A 175 -17.64 1.58 0.14
N SER A 176 -18.56 2.46 -0.28
CA SER A 176 -18.87 3.68 0.46
C SER A 176 -19.59 3.44 1.80
N HIS A 177 -20.11 2.22 2.03
CA HIS A 177 -20.73 1.81 3.29
C HIS A 177 -19.78 1.09 4.24
N LEU A 178 -18.53 0.85 3.83
CA LEU A 178 -17.52 0.32 4.73
C LEU A 178 -17.04 1.42 5.68
N SER A 179 -17.09 1.13 6.98
CA SER A 179 -16.57 2.04 8.00
C SER A 179 -15.07 1.80 8.18
N GLY A 180 -14.31 2.88 8.36
CA GLY A 180 -12.93 2.83 8.86
C GLY A 180 -12.89 2.34 10.31
N PRO A 181 -11.78 1.70 10.77
CA PRO A 181 -11.64 1.37 12.18
C PRO A 181 -11.55 2.65 13.02
N PHE A 182 -12.15 2.62 14.21
CA PHE A 182 -12.08 3.73 15.17
C PHE A 182 -10.77 3.76 15.95
N GLN A 183 -10.16 2.58 16.13
CA GLN A 183 -9.01 2.39 16.99
C GLN A 183 -7.69 2.79 16.33
N LEU A 184 -6.66 3.00 17.17
CA LEU A 184 -5.31 3.29 16.72
C LEU A 184 -4.76 2.15 15.86
N TYR A 185 -4.28 2.52 14.66
CA TYR A 185 -3.85 1.58 13.65
C TYR A 185 -2.47 0.96 13.96
N PRO A 186 -2.34 -0.36 14.17
CA PRO A 186 -1.06 -0.99 14.46
C PRO A 186 -0.26 -1.26 13.17
N SER A 187 0.28 -0.20 12.56
CA SER A 187 0.87 -0.28 11.21
C SER A 187 2.07 -1.24 11.10
N ASN A 188 2.94 -1.32 12.11
CA ASN A 188 4.06 -2.26 12.12
C ASN A 188 3.59 -3.72 12.23
N LEU A 189 2.58 -3.99 13.05
CA LEU A 189 1.97 -5.32 13.09
C LEU A 189 1.42 -5.71 11.72
N MET A 190 0.72 -4.80 11.04
CA MET A 190 0.15 -5.11 9.72
C MET A 190 1.21 -5.35 8.66
N ARG A 191 2.32 -4.60 8.67
CA ARG A 191 3.49 -4.88 7.81
C ARG A 191 4.07 -6.27 8.08
N ASN A 192 4.19 -6.65 9.35
CA ASN A 192 4.68 -7.96 9.73
C ASN A 192 3.74 -9.08 9.28
N LEU A 193 2.42 -8.91 9.41
CA LEU A 193 1.44 -9.88 8.90
C LEU A 193 1.56 -10.07 7.39
N ALA A 194 1.68 -8.97 6.65
CA ALA A 194 1.88 -9.01 5.21
C ALA A 194 3.15 -9.80 4.84
N ARG A 195 4.27 -9.54 5.51
CA ARG A 195 5.52 -10.25 5.26
C ARG A 195 5.47 -11.72 5.66
N GLN A 196 4.95 -12.02 6.85
CA GLN A 196 4.90 -13.40 7.35
C GLN A 196 3.97 -14.27 6.51
N GLY A 197 2.86 -13.69 6.06
CA GLY A 197 1.88 -14.36 5.22
C GLY A 197 2.19 -14.37 3.71
N ALA A 198 3.16 -13.57 3.27
CA ALA A 198 3.59 -13.55 1.87
C ALA A 198 4.04 -14.95 1.42
N LYS A 199 3.71 -15.32 0.18
CA LYS A 199 4.06 -16.63 -0.40
C LYS A 199 5.48 -16.69 -0.94
N SER A 200 6.09 -15.54 -1.25
CA SER A 200 7.46 -15.49 -1.74
C SER A 200 8.48 -15.19 -0.65
N ASP A 201 9.76 -15.37 -0.94
CA ASP A 201 10.86 -15.11 0.00
C ASP A 201 11.47 -13.70 -0.13
N ILE A 202 11.10 -12.94 -1.16
CA ILE A 202 11.59 -11.58 -1.39
C ILE A 202 10.41 -10.60 -1.27
N HIS A 203 10.50 -9.65 -0.34
CA HIS A 203 9.38 -8.73 -0.02
C HIS A 203 9.81 -7.28 -0.24
N PHE A 204 9.01 -6.52 -1.00
CA PHE A 204 9.09 -5.05 -1.02
C PHE A 204 8.10 -4.48 -0.01
N ILE A 205 8.59 -3.83 1.05
CA ILE A 205 7.73 -3.20 2.05
C ILE A 205 7.32 -1.81 1.57
N MET A 206 6.04 -1.62 1.28
CA MET A 206 5.51 -0.37 0.72
C MET A 206 4.21 0.07 1.39
N ASP A 207 4.06 1.37 1.60
CA ASP A 207 2.77 1.96 1.99
C ASP A 207 1.77 1.85 0.83
N ALA A 208 0.50 1.56 1.12
CA ALA A 208 -0.48 1.22 0.08
C ALA A 208 -0.82 2.37 -0.87
N ASP A 209 -0.61 3.61 -0.45
CA ASP A 209 -0.85 4.85 -1.20
C ASP A 209 0.29 5.24 -2.16
N MET A 210 1.32 4.41 -2.27
CA MET A 210 2.43 4.62 -3.20
C MET A 210 2.16 3.98 -4.57
N ILE A 211 2.65 4.64 -5.61
CA ILE A 211 2.54 4.20 -7.00
C ILE A 211 3.93 3.87 -7.54
N VAL A 212 4.14 2.62 -7.92
CA VAL A 212 5.44 2.15 -8.41
C VAL A 212 5.69 2.48 -9.88
N SER A 213 6.95 2.62 -10.27
CA SER A 213 7.38 2.67 -11.67
C SER A 213 6.89 1.44 -12.45
N GLU A 214 6.66 1.59 -13.76
CA GLU A 214 6.16 0.51 -14.61
C GLU A 214 7.11 -0.70 -14.65
N GLY A 215 6.55 -1.90 -14.51
CA GLY A 215 7.32 -3.15 -14.59
C GLY A 215 8.31 -3.34 -13.45
N PHE A 216 8.05 -2.72 -12.29
CA PHE A 216 8.95 -2.69 -11.14
C PHE A 216 9.44 -4.08 -10.76
N ALA A 217 8.51 -5.00 -10.48
CA ALA A 217 8.85 -6.33 -9.97
C ALA A 217 9.62 -7.12 -11.01
N ARG A 218 9.17 -7.11 -12.28
CA ARG A 218 9.84 -7.84 -13.37
C ARG A 218 11.26 -7.32 -13.66
N LYS A 219 11.44 -5.99 -13.71
CA LYS A 219 12.76 -5.38 -13.97
C LYS A 219 13.77 -5.75 -12.89
N LEU A 220 13.32 -5.80 -11.63
CA LEU A 220 14.18 -6.00 -10.49
C LEU A 220 14.36 -7.48 -10.11
N LYS A 221 13.47 -8.37 -10.55
CA LYS A 221 13.39 -9.78 -10.11
C LYS A 221 14.75 -10.49 -10.15
N LYS A 222 15.47 -10.41 -11.27
CA LYS A 222 16.79 -11.03 -11.43
C LYS A 222 17.79 -10.53 -10.39
N VAL A 223 17.96 -9.22 -10.28
CA VAL A 223 18.89 -8.58 -9.33
C VAL A 223 18.50 -8.89 -7.89
N ALA A 224 17.21 -8.89 -7.57
CA ALA A 224 16.73 -9.23 -6.24
C ALA A 224 17.06 -10.68 -5.87
N ASN A 225 16.91 -11.63 -6.79
CA ASN A 225 17.29 -13.03 -6.57
C ASN A 225 18.81 -13.22 -6.37
N GLU A 226 19.63 -12.39 -7.02
CA GLU A 226 21.09 -12.41 -6.86
C GLU A 226 21.55 -11.80 -5.52
N MET A 227 20.81 -10.83 -4.98
CA MET A 227 21.23 -10.05 -3.80
C MET A 227 20.52 -10.43 -2.50
N ILE A 228 19.27 -10.88 -2.59
CA ILE A 228 18.35 -11.15 -1.47
C ILE A 228 18.14 -12.67 -1.37
N ASP A 229 19.26 -13.38 -1.20
CA ASP A 229 19.34 -14.85 -1.19
C ASP A 229 19.13 -15.48 0.21
N GLY A 230 18.82 -14.65 1.21
CA GLY A 230 18.68 -15.06 2.62
C GLY A 230 19.99 -15.41 3.33
N LYS A 231 21.14 -15.29 2.65
CA LYS A 231 22.48 -15.55 3.21
C LYS A 231 23.29 -14.25 3.30
N SER A 232 23.14 -13.41 2.29
CA SER A 232 23.77 -12.10 2.17
C SER A 232 23.00 -11.07 3.01
N LYS A 233 23.72 -10.28 3.80
CA LYS A 233 23.14 -9.15 4.55
C LYS A 233 23.05 -7.91 3.67
N LYS A 234 22.18 -7.96 2.65
CA LYS A 234 21.94 -6.88 1.69
C LYS A 234 20.44 -6.62 1.61
N VAL A 235 20.07 -5.35 1.50
CA VAL A 235 18.70 -4.93 1.18
C VAL A 235 18.73 -3.96 0.01
N LEU A 236 17.65 -3.91 -0.76
CA LEU A 236 17.49 -2.92 -1.82
C LEU A 236 16.69 -1.73 -1.30
N ALA A 237 17.30 -0.55 -1.22
CA ALA A 237 16.71 0.71 -0.81
C ALA A 237 16.04 1.41 -2.00
N ILE A 238 14.73 1.63 -1.94
CA ILE A 238 13.95 2.18 -3.06
C ILE A 238 13.82 3.70 -2.92
N ARG A 239 14.10 4.41 -4.01
CA ARG A 239 13.88 5.87 -4.08
C ARG A 239 12.39 6.17 -4.11
N ARG A 240 11.97 7.06 -3.21
CA ARG A 240 10.59 7.52 -3.09
C ARG A 240 10.49 8.98 -3.51
N PHE A 241 9.39 9.31 -4.17
CA PHE A 241 9.09 10.66 -4.61
C PHE A 241 7.68 11.08 -4.20
N GLU A 242 7.41 12.38 -4.27
CA GLU A 242 6.06 12.95 -4.13
C GLU A 242 5.80 13.93 -5.27
N SER A 243 4.61 13.84 -5.86
CA SER A 243 4.19 14.71 -6.96
C SER A 243 3.07 15.65 -6.54
N VAL A 244 2.95 16.80 -7.19
CA VAL A 244 1.83 17.72 -6.97
C VAL A 244 0.50 17.04 -7.32
N ASN A 245 -0.53 17.19 -6.47
CA ASN A 245 -1.87 16.64 -6.71
C ASN A 245 -2.42 16.98 -8.10
N GLY A 246 -3.11 16.03 -8.73
CA GLY A 246 -3.75 16.23 -10.04
C GLY A 246 -2.77 16.37 -11.21
N THR A 247 -1.48 16.13 -10.99
CA THR A 247 -0.50 16.01 -12.08
C THR A 247 -0.34 14.56 -12.53
N TYR A 248 0.15 14.37 -13.75
CA TYR A 248 0.52 13.04 -14.22
C TYR A 248 1.68 12.49 -13.38
N LEU A 249 1.47 11.32 -12.77
CA LEU A 249 2.47 10.67 -11.94
C LEU A 249 3.46 9.91 -12.82
N PRO A 250 4.77 10.18 -12.70
CA PRO A 250 5.77 9.53 -13.54
C PRO A 250 5.83 8.03 -13.25
N ARG A 251 5.87 7.21 -14.32
CA ARG A 251 5.96 5.74 -14.25
C ARG A 251 7.29 5.22 -14.81
N THR A 252 8.09 6.09 -15.44
CA THR A 252 9.45 5.78 -15.92
C THR A 252 10.47 6.79 -15.41
N HIS A 253 11.75 6.42 -15.39
CA HIS A 253 12.81 7.35 -14.94
C HIS A 253 12.95 8.57 -15.87
N PHE A 254 12.56 8.46 -17.15
CA PHE A 254 12.49 9.59 -18.08
C PHE A 254 11.39 10.59 -17.70
N GLU A 255 10.16 10.08 -17.47
CA GLU A 255 9.04 10.91 -17.01
C GLU A 255 9.33 11.52 -15.65
N LEU A 256 9.98 10.78 -14.75
CA LEU A 256 10.38 11.27 -13.44
C LEU A 256 11.36 12.44 -13.59
N LYS A 257 12.44 12.28 -14.36
CA LYS A 257 13.42 13.35 -14.58
C LYS A 257 12.76 14.60 -15.18
N GLN A 258 11.87 14.41 -16.15
CA GLN A 258 11.13 15.50 -16.77
C GLN A 258 10.17 16.18 -15.77
N SER A 259 9.42 15.41 -14.98
CA SER A 259 8.49 15.91 -13.97
C SER A 259 9.23 16.69 -12.86
N MET A 260 10.42 16.24 -12.46
CA MET A 260 11.31 16.96 -11.56
C MET A 260 11.83 18.27 -12.18
N ALA A 261 12.23 18.26 -13.45
CA ALA A 261 12.66 19.46 -14.17
C ALA A 261 11.54 20.52 -14.25
N TYR A 262 10.28 20.09 -14.37
CA TYR A 262 9.10 20.97 -14.31
C TYR A 262 8.63 21.30 -12.89
N SER A 263 9.39 20.93 -11.85
CA SER A 263 9.05 21.16 -10.45
C SER A 263 7.66 20.62 -10.07
N LYS A 264 7.31 19.45 -10.62
CA LYS A 264 6.07 18.73 -10.32
C LYS A 264 6.29 17.54 -9.39
N THR A 265 7.48 16.96 -9.39
CA THR A 265 7.86 15.83 -8.55
C THR A 265 9.15 16.13 -7.80
N PHE A 266 9.25 15.65 -6.56
CA PHE A 266 10.36 15.91 -5.65
C PHE A 266 10.71 14.63 -4.88
N GLU A 267 11.90 14.57 -4.29
CA GLU A 267 12.21 13.52 -3.31
C GLU A 267 11.16 13.52 -2.18
N PHE A 268 10.82 12.34 -1.68
CA PHE A 268 9.72 12.19 -0.74
C PHE A 268 9.92 13.00 0.54
N HIS A 269 8.87 13.67 1.00
CA HIS A 269 8.89 14.61 2.13
C HIS A 269 9.97 15.71 2.04
N HIS A 270 10.40 16.15 0.85
CA HIS A 270 11.48 17.16 0.69
C HIS A 270 11.26 18.46 1.49
N ARG A 271 10.00 18.81 1.78
CA ARG A 271 9.64 19.99 2.60
C ARG A 271 9.28 19.69 4.05
N PHE A 272 9.07 18.42 4.39
CA PHE A 272 8.53 18.02 5.69
C PHE A 272 9.58 17.31 6.55
N PHE A 273 10.29 16.33 5.98
CA PHE A 273 11.26 15.50 6.68
C PHE A 273 12.31 14.93 5.71
N PRO A 274 13.11 15.79 5.06
CA PRO A 274 14.07 15.35 4.04
C PRO A 274 15.13 14.39 4.60
N GLN A 275 15.55 14.57 5.86
CA GLN A 275 16.58 13.74 6.48
C GLN A 275 16.16 12.26 6.60
N GLY A 276 14.87 11.98 6.71
CA GLY A 276 14.37 10.61 6.80
C GLY A 276 14.35 9.86 5.47
N HIS A 277 14.40 10.57 4.35
CA HIS A 277 14.18 9.95 3.03
C HIS A 277 15.27 10.24 2.01
N HIS A 278 16.19 11.14 2.30
CA HIS A 278 17.27 11.45 1.38
C HIS A 278 18.11 10.20 1.06
N ILE A 279 18.45 10.07 -0.23
CA ILE A 279 19.32 9.03 -0.76
C ILE A 279 20.33 9.72 -1.70
N GLU A 280 21.61 9.62 -1.39
CA GLU A 280 22.69 10.26 -2.16
C GLU A 280 22.76 9.79 -3.62
N HIS A 281 23.45 10.54 -4.49
CA HIS A 281 23.73 10.17 -5.88
C HIS A 281 22.51 10.10 -6.82
N LEU A 282 21.52 10.98 -6.66
CA LEU A 282 20.33 11.04 -7.53
C LEU A 282 20.67 11.26 -9.02
N GLU A 283 21.58 12.19 -9.34
CA GLU A 283 21.97 12.46 -10.73
C GLU A 283 22.67 11.25 -11.37
N GLN A 284 23.55 10.57 -10.62
CA GLN A 284 24.19 9.35 -11.08
C GLN A 284 23.17 8.22 -11.28
N TRP A 285 22.16 8.12 -10.41
CA TRP A 285 21.06 7.17 -10.56
C TRP A 285 20.28 7.39 -11.87
N PHE A 286 20.02 8.64 -12.26
CA PHE A 286 19.41 8.96 -13.55
C PHE A 286 20.31 8.59 -14.73
N GLU A 287 21.60 8.92 -14.67
CA GLU A 287 22.53 8.60 -15.76
C GLU A 287 22.69 7.10 -15.98
N VAL A 288 22.82 6.31 -14.91
CA VAL A 288 22.88 4.85 -14.98
C VAL A 288 21.58 4.28 -15.56
N SER A 289 20.42 4.79 -15.12
CA SER A 289 19.11 4.33 -15.61
C SER A 289 18.87 4.65 -17.09
N LYS A 290 19.49 5.72 -17.60
CA LYS A 290 19.39 6.14 -19.00
C LYS A 290 20.31 5.33 -19.92
N GLN A 291 21.48 4.92 -19.43
CA GLN A 291 22.53 4.28 -20.24
C GLN A 291 22.28 2.79 -20.53
N SER A 292 21.46 2.14 -19.72
CA SER A 292 21.19 0.70 -19.81
C SER A 292 19.70 0.44 -19.67
N THR A 293 19.22 -0.72 -20.13
CA THR A 293 17.89 -1.24 -19.78
C THR A 293 17.95 -2.22 -18.61
N SER A 294 19.15 -2.68 -18.26
CA SER A 294 19.39 -3.63 -17.17
C SER A 294 19.53 -2.90 -15.85
N VAL A 295 18.81 -3.38 -14.83
CA VAL A 295 18.96 -2.87 -13.46
C VAL A 295 20.35 -3.20 -12.93
N SER A 296 20.95 -2.22 -12.28
CA SER A 296 22.21 -2.29 -11.55
C SER A 296 22.00 -1.68 -10.16
N THR A 297 22.90 -1.98 -9.23
CA THR A 297 22.78 -1.52 -7.84
C THR A 297 24.01 -0.76 -7.40
N MET A 298 23.81 0.20 -6.51
CA MET A 298 24.87 0.97 -5.87
C MET A 298 24.73 0.90 -4.36
N GLU A 299 25.79 0.48 -3.67
CA GLU A 299 25.83 0.53 -2.22
C GLU A 299 25.87 1.99 -1.74
N ILE A 300 25.06 2.30 -0.73
CA ILE A 300 25.00 3.62 -0.08
C ILE A 300 25.22 3.47 1.43
N PRO A 301 25.81 4.49 2.09
CA PRO A 301 25.97 4.47 3.53
C PRO A 301 24.60 4.54 4.23
N PHE A 302 24.52 3.94 5.42
CA PHE A 302 23.39 4.14 6.32
C PHE A 302 23.34 5.61 6.79
N ALA A 303 22.19 6.26 6.61
CA ALA A 303 22.05 7.70 6.88
C ALA A 303 21.76 8.07 8.35
N GLY A 304 21.53 7.10 9.24
CA GLY A 304 21.28 7.33 10.66
C GLY A 304 19.91 6.84 11.14
N TYR A 305 19.66 6.94 12.46
CA TYR A 305 18.45 6.41 13.11
C TYR A 305 17.14 7.09 12.67
N GLU A 306 17.22 8.22 11.97
CA GLU A 306 16.08 8.94 11.41
C GLU A 306 15.65 8.42 10.04
N TRP A 307 16.44 7.54 9.44
CA TRP A 307 16.21 7.09 8.07
C TRP A 307 15.03 6.11 7.97
N GLU A 308 14.10 6.41 7.07
CA GLU A 308 12.84 5.69 6.82
C GLU A 308 12.60 5.41 5.33
N VAL A 309 13.68 5.04 4.66
CA VAL A 309 13.67 4.39 3.35
C VAL A 309 12.82 3.11 3.36
N GLN A 310 12.10 2.85 2.27
CA GLN A 310 11.43 1.57 2.04
C GLN A 310 12.40 0.60 1.35
N VAL A 311 12.34 -0.67 1.75
CA VAL A 311 13.34 -1.67 1.37
C VAL A 311 12.72 -2.94 0.81
N ILE A 312 13.50 -3.60 -0.03
CA ILE A 312 13.31 -5.00 -0.43
C ILE A 312 14.28 -5.87 0.34
N LEU A 313 13.76 -6.90 0.96
CA LEU A 313 14.47 -7.76 1.89
C LEU A 313 13.93 -9.18 1.85
N HIS A 314 14.66 -10.09 2.46
CA HIS A 314 14.30 -11.50 2.52
C HIS A 314 13.22 -11.73 3.60
N ARG A 315 12.43 -12.80 3.46
CA ARG A 315 11.40 -13.22 4.44
C ARG A 315 11.93 -13.27 5.87
N ASN A 316 13.15 -13.79 6.03
CA ASN A 316 13.77 -14.02 7.34
C ASN A 316 14.56 -12.81 7.88
N ASP A 317 14.65 -11.72 7.12
CA ASP A 317 15.31 -10.50 7.57
C ASP A 317 14.48 -9.81 8.67
N PRO A 318 15.09 -8.95 9.52
CA PRO A 318 14.42 -8.30 10.64
C PRO A 318 13.01 -7.78 10.32
N TYR A 319 12.05 -8.05 11.21
CA TYR A 319 10.69 -7.53 11.13
C TYR A 319 10.59 -6.14 11.78
N ASN A 320 9.53 -5.38 11.46
CA ASN A 320 9.25 -4.13 12.15
C ASN A 320 8.97 -4.42 13.64
N ALA A 321 9.42 -3.54 14.53
CA ALA A 321 9.05 -3.63 15.94
C ALA A 321 7.55 -3.29 16.12
N ALA A 322 6.73 -4.33 16.24
CA ALA A 322 5.26 -4.25 16.21
C ALA A 322 4.66 -3.41 17.34
N TYR A 323 5.36 -3.33 18.47
CA TYR A 323 4.96 -2.57 19.66
C TYR A 323 5.19 -1.06 19.52
N PHE A 324 5.91 -0.59 18.49
CA PHE A 324 5.93 0.85 18.23
C PHE A 324 4.54 1.30 17.79
N PRO A 325 3.99 2.35 18.44
CA PRO A 325 2.71 2.87 18.02
C PRO A 325 2.81 3.55 16.65
N SER A 326 1.65 3.70 15.99
CA SER A 326 1.60 4.45 14.74
C SER A 326 2.22 5.84 14.89
N ARG A 327 2.88 6.30 13.82
CA ARG A 327 3.52 7.62 13.70
C ARG A 327 4.75 7.84 14.57
N ILE A 328 5.17 6.87 15.38
CA ILE A 328 6.40 6.95 16.21
C ILE A 328 7.42 5.93 15.72
N LYS A 329 8.50 6.41 15.08
CA LYS A 329 9.66 5.61 14.64
C LYS A 329 9.32 4.28 13.93
N VAL A 330 8.25 4.31 13.14
CA VAL A 330 7.62 3.13 12.51
C VAL A 330 8.58 2.40 11.57
N MET A 331 8.96 3.03 10.45
CA MET A 331 9.94 2.47 9.51
C MET A 331 11.37 2.65 10.01
N HIS A 332 11.62 3.74 10.75
CA HIS A 332 12.91 4.04 11.38
C HIS A 332 13.45 2.85 12.19
N SER A 333 12.58 2.21 12.98
CA SER A 333 12.96 1.04 13.76
C SER A 333 13.49 -0.08 12.84
N LEU A 334 12.76 -0.47 11.79
CA LEU A 334 13.24 -1.50 10.86
C LEU A 334 14.59 -1.15 10.23
N ILE A 335 14.74 0.05 9.69
CA ILE A 335 15.98 0.45 8.99
C ILE A 335 17.16 0.49 9.97
N TYR A 336 16.94 0.97 11.21
CA TYR A 336 17.94 0.89 12.26
C TYR A 336 18.28 -0.56 12.64
N ALA A 337 17.29 -1.44 12.78
CA ALA A 337 17.51 -2.87 13.07
C ALA A 337 18.34 -3.54 11.96
N LEU A 338 18.11 -3.21 10.70
CA LEU A 338 18.91 -3.69 9.57
C LEU A 338 20.36 -3.23 9.68
N CYS A 339 20.61 -1.96 10.00
CA CYS A 339 21.97 -1.48 10.26
C CYS A 339 22.62 -2.26 11.42
N ARG A 340 21.93 -2.37 12.55
CA ARG A 340 22.43 -3.07 13.75
C ARG A 340 22.69 -4.56 13.47
N ALA A 341 21.88 -5.18 12.64
CA ALA A 341 22.07 -6.55 12.17
C ALA A 341 23.21 -6.71 11.15
N GLY A 342 23.84 -5.62 10.72
CA GLY A 342 24.98 -5.63 9.80
C GLY A 342 24.61 -5.65 8.32
N TYR A 343 23.40 -5.25 7.95
CA TYR A 343 22.99 -5.14 6.54
C TYR A 343 23.63 -3.94 5.86
N THR A 344 23.83 -4.08 4.55
CA THR A 344 24.24 -3.02 3.63
C THR A 344 23.05 -2.61 2.76
N PHE A 345 23.00 -1.34 2.39
CA PHE A 345 21.87 -0.75 1.66
C PHE A 345 22.29 -0.48 0.22
N HIS A 346 21.51 -1.00 -0.73
CA HIS A 346 21.83 -0.93 -2.15
C HIS A 346 20.67 -0.29 -2.92
N VAL A 347 20.92 0.77 -3.68
CA VAL A 347 19.87 1.43 -4.47
C VAL A 347 19.84 0.84 -5.86
N PRO A 348 18.74 0.21 -6.31
CA PRO A 348 18.58 -0.23 -7.68
C PRO A 348 18.31 0.95 -8.61
N SER A 349 18.90 0.92 -9.80
CA SER A 349 18.55 1.85 -10.90
C SER A 349 17.14 1.56 -11.45
N HIS A 350 16.61 2.48 -12.25
CA HIS A 350 15.34 2.40 -12.99
C HIS A 350 14.04 2.44 -12.17
N VAL A 351 14.01 1.78 -11.01
CA VAL A 351 12.79 1.54 -10.22
C VAL A 351 12.66 2.54 -9.08
N PHE A 352 11.43 2.98 -8.84
CA PHE A 352 11.08 3.97 -7.81
C PHE A 352 9.58 3.90 -7.51
N ASP A 353 9.15 4.61 -6.49
CA ASP A 353 7.73 4.87 -6.23
C ASP A 353 7.43 6.36 -6.05
N VAL A 354 6.16 6.71 -6.17
CA VAL A 354 5.67 8.09 -6.13
C VAL A 354 4.38 8.15 -5.33
N HIS A 355 4.31 9.10 -4.41
CA HIS A 355 3.09 9.49 -3.71
C HIS A 355 2.38 10.63 -4.44
N GLU A 356 1.05 10.57 -4.57
CA GLU A 356 0.26 11.71 -5.05
C GLU A 356 0.02 12.71 -3.91
N GLY A 357 0.62 13.88 -4.02
CA GLY A 357 0.51 14.97 -3.06
C GLY A 357 1.81 15.19 -2.29
N ILE A 358 2.13 16.47 -2.10
CA ILE A 358 3.31 16.91 -1.35
C ILE A 358 2.92 17.11 0.11
N LYS A 359 3.65 16.45 1.02
CA LYS A 359 3.41 16.62 2.44
C LYS A 359 4.00 17.94 2.94
N HIS A 360 3.15 18.77 3.53
CA HIS A 360 3.57 20.03 4.17
C HIS A 360 3.39 20.01 5.70
N THR A 361 2.40 19.29 6.20
CA THR A 361 2.10 19.22 7.63
C THR A 361 1.31 17.94 7.94
N ASN A 362 1.22 17.64 9.23
CA ASN A 362 0.32 16.60 9.74
C ASN A 362 -1.11 17.13 9.80
N THR A 363 -2.08 16.28 9.46
CA THR A 363 -3.52 16.55 9.70
C THR A 363 -3.80 16.72 11.19
N ILE A 364 -4.93 17.33 11.54
CA ILE A 364 -5.33 17.52 12.96
C ILE A 364 -5.42 16.17 13.69
N TYR A 365 -6.02 15.16 13.07
CA TYR A 365 -6.06 13.81 13.62
C TYR A 365 -4.66 13.21 13.79
N SER A 366 -3.76 13.39 12.81
CA SER A 366 -2.37 12.94 12.92
C SER A 366 -1.65 13.60 14.10
N LYS A 367 -1.80 14.91 14.29
CA LYS A 367 -1.23 15.65 15.42
C LYS A 367 -1.76 15.15 16.75
N ALA A 368 -3.08 14.94 16.85
CA ALA A 368 -3.70 14.40 18.07
C ALA A 368 -3.21 12.99 18.38
N THR A 369 -3.10 12.12 17.37
CA THR A 369 -2.51 10.79 17.54
C THR A 369 -1.06 10.87 18.00
N ILE A 370 -0.22 11.68 17.35
CA ILE A 370 1.21 11.84 17.72
C ILE A 370 1.33 12.27 19.19
N ALA A 371 0.64 13.34 19.58
CA ALA A 371 0.68 13.84 20.95
C ALA A 371 0.27 12.78 21.99
N HIS A 372 -0.78 11.99 21.68
CA HIS A 372 -1.18 10.88 22.55
C HIS A 372 -0.10 9.78 22.63
N GLN A 373 0.49 9.40 21.50
CA GLN A 373 1.52 8.35 21.48
C GLN A 373 2.84 8.78 22.15
N GLU A 374 3.24 10.04 21.96
CA GLU A 374 4.38 10.63 22.64
C GLU A 374 4.19 10.63 24.15
N ALA A 375 3.00 10.98 24.63
CA ALA A 375 2.72 11.07 26.06
C ALA A 375 2.69 9.70 26.78
N TYR A 376 2.28 8.62 26.10
CA TYR A 376 1.94 7.36 26.78
C TYR A 376 2.70 6.12 26.32
N ALA A 377 3.28 6.12 25.11
CA ALA A 377 3.81 4.91 24.50
C ALA A 377 5.25 5.05 23.99
N MET A 378 5.66 6.26 23.58
CA MET A 378 6.94 6.49 22.92
C MET A 378 8.14 6.08 23.78
N ASP A 379 8.22 6.51 25.03
CA ASP A 379 9.37 6.20 25.89
C ASP A 379 9.43 4.72 26.27
N ILE A 380 8.28 4.09 26.50
CA ILE A 380 8.18 2.66 26.82
C ILE A 380 8.65 1.83 25.62
N ALA A 381 8.16 2.14 24.42
CA ALA A 381 8.56 1.48 23.19
C ALA A 381 10.05 1.73 22.88
N GLY A 382 10.52 2.97 23.03
CA GLY A 382 11.91 3.35 22.80
C GLY A 382 12.89 2.63 23.72
N ALA A 383 12.59 2.60 25.03
CA ALA A 383 13.44 1.93 26.01
C ALA A 383 13.49 0.41 25.79
N ARG A 384 12.34 -0.22 25.44
CA ARG A 384 12.30 -1.63 25.02
C ARG A 384 13.19 -1.86 23.79
N TYR A 385 13.05 -1.02 22.77
CA TYR A 385 13.73 -1.18 21.51
C TYR A 385 15.25 -1.01 21.60
N VAL A 386 15.72 0.02 22.30
CA VAL A 386 17.16 0.24 22.51
C VAL A 386 17.79 -0.97 23.21
N ARG A 387 17.15 -1.47 24.27
CA ARG A 387 17.62 -2.67 24.98
C ARG A 387 17.68 -3.89 24.05
N GLU A 388 16.63 -4.16 23.28
CA GLU A 388 16.60 -5.28 22.33
C GLU A 388 17.73 -5.17 21.28
N MET A 389 18.00 -3.97 20.76
CA MET A 389 19.06 -3.75 19.77
C MET A 389 20.46 -3.92 20.35
N ASP A 390 20.70 -3.43 21.57
CA ASP A 390 22.00 -3.54 22.23
C ASP A 390 22.27 -4.96 22.72
N GLU A 391 21.25 -5.70 23.18
CA GLU A 391 21.37 -7.12 23.55
C GLU A 391 21.61 -8.02 22.33
N LYS A 392 20.89 -7.78 21.22
CA LYS A 392 20.96 -8.63 20.03
C LYS A 392 22.18 -8.33 19.17
N TYR A 393 22.65 -7.08 19.17
CA TYR A 393 23.72 -6.60 18.29
C TYR A 393 24.72 -5.70 19.03
N PRO A 394 25.41 -6.20 20.07
CA PRO A 394 26.24 -5.36 20.96
C PRO A 394 27.36 -4.60 20.22
N ASP A 395 27.92 -5.18 19.17
CA ASP A 395 29.13 -4.66 18.51
C ASP A 395 28.86 -3.64 17.38
N THR A 396 27.60 -3.27 17.14
CA THR A 396 27.22 -2.42 15.98
C THR A 396 26.75 -1.01 16.37
N LEU A 397 26.78 -0.67 17.66
CA LEU A 397 26.36 0.64 18.16
C LEU A 397 27.20 1.79 17.57
N ASP A 398 28.53 1.63 17.51
CA ASP A 398 29.42 2.69 17.01
C ASP A 398 29.20 2.96 15.52
N LYS A 399 28.93 1.91 14.73
CA LYS A 399 28.64 2.01 13.30
C LYS A 399 27.29 2.68 13.03
N CYS A 400 26.25 2.28 13.76
CA CYS A 400 24.87 2.70 13.49
C CYS A 400 24.42 3.93 14.30
N GLY A 401 25.22 4.35 15.28
CA GLY A 401 24.88 5.40 16.22
C GLY A 401 23.76 4.98 17.20
N ARG A 402 23.49 5.86 18.16
CA ARG A 402 22.42 5.65 19.15
C ARG A 402 21.06 5.92 18.53
N PHE A 403 20.11 5.00 18.72
CA PHE A 403 18.71 5.25 18.42
C PHE A 403 18.13 6.26 19.41
N LYS A 404 17.50 7.31 18.90
CA LYS A 404 16.85 8.34 19.74
C LYS A 404 15.38 8.46 19.39
N MET A 405 14.57 8.69 20.43
CA MET A 405 13.15 8.97 20.27
C MET A 405 12.88 10.42 19.86
N TYR A 406 13.75 11.33 20.29
CA TYR A 406 13.73 12.76 19.99
C TYR A 406 14.85 13.18 19.05
#